data_AF-A0A402AT19-F1
#
_entry.id   AF-A0A402AT19-F1
#
_cell.length_a   1.000
_cell.length_b   1.000
_cell.length_c   1.000
_cell.angle_alpha   90.00
_cell.angle_beta   90.00
_cell.angle_gamma   90.00
#
_symmetry.space_group_name_H-M   'P 1'
#
loop_
_entity.id
_entity.type
_entity.pdbx_description
1 polymer ?
#
loop_
_entity_poly.entity_id
_entity_poly.type
_entity_poly.pdbx_seq_one_letter_code
_entity_poly.pdbx_strand_id
1 'polypeptide(L)'
;MSGYDTWPTIQIFDTYRSHALKNEQPNKERIGIYTFQFALDNSGVIIQRGVYGNIEHTWEIHQSSLGSKEEAIKHHWTMLTRMSQNDFTYVETELTKLTQQ
;
A
#
# COMPACT_ATOMS: atom_id res chain seq x y z
N MET A 1 13.21 -7.82 -28.85
CA MET A 1 13.57 -6.95 -27.71
C MET A 1 12.58 -7.25 -26.60
N SER A 2 13.04 -7.98 -25.59
CA SER A 2 12.25 -8.49 -24.47
C SER A 2 11.73 -7.30 -23.66
N GLY A 3 10.44 -7.02 -23.78
CA GLY A 3 9.80 -5.87 -23.16
C GLY A 3 9.74 -6.03 -21.66
N TYR A 4 10.56 -5.23 -20.97
CA TYR A 4 10.36 -4.76 -19.60
C TYR A 4 9.87 -5.82 -18.60
N ASP A 5 10.79 -6.67 -18.14
CA ASP A 5 10.81 -7.10 -16.74
C ASP A 5 11.04 -5.86 -15.86
N THR A 6 10.06 -4.97 -15.75
CA THR A 6 10.05 -3.97 -14.69
C THR A 6 9.86 -4.72 -13.39
N TRP A 7 10.99 -5.13 -12.81
CA TRP A 7 11.10 -5.62 -11.45
C TRP A 7 10.26 -4.74 -10.52
N PRO A 8 9.56 -5.33 -9.54
CA PRO A 8 8.80 -4.54 -8.60
C PRO A 8 9.83 -3.79 -7.72
N THR A 9 9.80 -2.45 -7.75
CA THR A 9 10.74 -1.60 -7.02
C THR A 9 10.02 -0.80 -5.95
N ILE A 10 10.71 -0.58 -4.81
CA ILE A 10 10.21 0.24 -3.70
C ILE A 10 9.91 1.69 -4.11
N GLN A 11 10.39 2.13 -5.28
CA GLN A 11 10.16 3.47 -5.85
C GLN A 11 8.67 3.77 -6.09
N ILE A 12 7.78 2.77 -6.11
CA ILE A 12 6.33 3.03 -6.22
C ILE A 12 5.82 3.90 -5.05
N PHE A 13 6.40 3.74 -3.85
CA PHE A 13 6.07 4.55 -2.67
C PHE A 13 6.57 5.98 -2.76
N ASP A 14 7.60 6.25 -3.58
CA ASP A 14 8.10 7.60 -3.85
C ASP A 14 7.38 8.23 -5.04
N THR A 15 7.16 7.47 -6.11
CA THR A 15 6.60 7.93 -7.39
C THR A 15 5.15 8.37 -7.26
N TYR A 16 4.36 7.62 -6.49
CA TYR A 16 2.93 7.89 -6.30
C TYR A 16 2.63 8.55 -4.95
N ARG A 17 3.66 9.12 -4.31
CA ARG A 17 3.53 9.95 -3.10
C ARG A 17 2.89 11.29 -3.45
N SER A 18 1.59 11.32 -3.71
CA SER A 18 0.86 12.57 -3.99
C SER A 18 0.19 13.09 -2.72
N HIS A 19 0.30 14.40 -2.44
CA HIS A 19 -0.45 15.11 -1.39
C HIS A 19 -0.50 14.40 -0.02
N ALA A 20 0.58 14.55 0.76
CA ALA A 20 0.53 14.17 2.17
C ALA A 20 -0.59 14.95 2.87
N LEU A 21 -1.35 14.29 3.74
CA LEU A 21 -2.26 15.01 4.63
C LEU A 21 -1.41 15.92 5.53
N LYS A 22 -1.90 17.12 5.89
CA LYS A 22 -1.15 18.09 6.71
C LYS A 22 -0.59 17.52 8.02
N ASN A 23 -1.18 16.43 8.52
CA ASN A 23 -0.83 15.79 9.79
C ASN A 23 -0.28 14.36 9.60
N GLU A 24 0.16 14.01 8.40
CA GLU A 24 0.70 12.68 8.13
C GLU A 24 2.08 12.51 8.77
N GLN A 25 2.26 11.43 9.53
CA GLN A 25 3.51 11.18 10.24
C GLN A 25 4.63 10.82 9.24
N PRO A 26 5.89 11.22 9.50
CA PRO A 26 7.01 11.02 8.58
C PRO A 26 7.39 9.55 8.34
N ASN A 27 6.88 8.63 9.16
CA ASN A 27 7.09 7.18 9.05
C ASN A 27 5.98 6.46 8.25
N LYS A 28 5.10 7.21 7.57
CA LYS A 28 4.05 6.65 6.73
C LYS A 28 4.45 6.69 5.26
N GLU A 29 4.08 5.63 4.56
CA GLU A 29 4.36 5.42 3.15
C GLU A 29 3.07 5.50 2.35
N ARG A 30 3.12 5.92 1.09
CA ARG A 30 1.88 6.23 0.35
C ARG A 30 1.92 5.77 -1.10
N ILE A 31 0.80 5.25 -1.57
CA ILE A 31 0.57 4.93 -2.99
C ILE A 31 -0.83 5.40 -3.35
N GLY A 32 -0.92 6.36 -4.28
CA GLY A 32 -2.21 6.92 -4.67
C GLY A 32 -2.89 7.57 -3.47
N ILE A 33 -4.10 7.12 -3.12
CA ILE A 33 -4.85 7.58 -1.94
C ILE A 33 -4.64 6.72 -0.68
N TYR A 34 -3.80 5.69 -0.74
CA TYR A 34 -3.60 4.72 0.32
C TYR A 34 -2.34 5.02 1.13
N THR A 35 -2.49 5.04 2.44
CA THR A 35 -1.41 5.29 3.39
C THR A 35 -1.06 4.00 4.13
N PHE A 36 0.21 3.67 4.22
CA PHE A 36 0.77 2.48 4.84
C PHE A 36 1.54 2.87 6.09
N GLN A 37 1.31 2.13 7.17
CA GLN A 37 2.08 2.20 8.39
C GLN A 37 2.55 0.79 8.75
N PHE A 38 3.79 0.48 8.36
CA PHE A 38 4.42 -0.81 8.60
C PHE A 38 4.81 -0.97 10.08
N ALA A 39 4.62 -2.16 10.63
CA ALA A 39 5.09 -2.47 11.97
C ALA A 39 6.62 -2.55 12.01
N LEU A 40 7.25 -2.07 13.10
CA LEU A 40 8.71 -2.05 13.22
C LEU A 40 9.35 -3.46 13.26
N ASP A 41 8.57 -4.46 13.67
CA ASP A 41 8.97 -5.87 13.72
C ASP A 41 8.59 -6.66 12.47
N ASN A 42 8.10 -5.99 11.42
CA ASN A 42 7.58 -6.58 10.18
C ASN A 42 6.42 -7.57 10.40
N SER A 43 5.69 -7.49 11.52
CA SER A 43 4.53 -8.36 11.79
C SER A 43 3.31 -8.06 10.92
N GLY A 44 3.29 -6.90 10.26
CA GLY A 44 2.17 -6.49 9.43
C GLY A 44 2.19 -5.02 9.08
N VAL A 45 1.03 -4.53 8.64
CA VAL A 45 0.84 -3.15 8.20
C VAL A 45 -0.59 -2.69 8.43
N ILE A 46 -0.73 -1.40 8.75
CA ILE A 46 -2.03 -0.71 8.72
C ILE A 46 -2.12 0.07 7.42
N ILE A 47 -3.17 -0.17 6.64
CA ILE A 47 -3.44 0.51 5.38
C ILE A 47 -4.71 1.36 5.53
N GLN A 48 -4.66 2.62 5.13
CA GLN A 48 -5.79 3.55 5.23
C GLN A 48 -6.10 4.17 3.87
N ARG A 49 -7.37 4.18 3.45
CA ARG A 49 -7.82 4.89 2.25
C ARG A 49 -8.32 6.28 2.65
N GLY A 50 -7.66 7.32 2.14
CA GLY A 50 -8.00 8.72 2.43
C GLY A 50 -8.51 9.47 1.20
N VAL A 51 -9.75 9.94 1.23
CA VAL A 51 -10.39 10.69 0.14
C VAL A 51 -10.83 12.06 0.65
N TYR A 52 -10.40 13.14 -0.02
CA TYR A 52 -10.68 14.54 0.36
C TYR A 52 -10.39 14.89 1.83
N GLY A 53 -9.34 14.27 2.41
CA GLY A 53 -8.94 14.53 3.80
C GLY A 53 -9.66 13.69 4.86
N ASN A 54 -10.58 12.81 4.47
CA ASN A 54 -11.28 11.89 5.36
C ASN A 54 -10.76 10.46 5.16
N ILE A 55 -10.62 9.72 6.26
CA ILE A 55 -10.33 8.28 6.22
C ILE A 55 -11.67 7.56 5.99
N GLU A 56 -11.81 6.88 4.86
CA GLU A 56 -13.01 6.10 4.56
C GLU A 56 -12.92 4.68 5.08
N HIS A 57 -11.73 4.06 4.97
CA HIS A 57 -11.48 2.67 5.36
C HIS A 57 -10.10 2.51 5.99
N THR A 58 -10.01 1.57 6.92
CA THR A 58 -8.76 1.12 7.55
C THR A 58 -8.72 -0.41 7.51
N TRP A 59 -7.59 -0.96 7.08
CA TRP A 59 -7.30 -2.39 7.09
C TRP A 59 -6.06 -2.63 7.96
N GLU A 60 -6.20 -3.47 8.97
CA GLU A 60 -5.10 -3.93 9.82
C GLU A 60 -4.74 -5.36 9.39
N ILE A 61 -3.56 -5.52 8.78
CA ILE A 61 -3.15 -6.78 8.18
C ILE A 61 -1.94 -7.31 8.94
N HIS A 62 -2.10 -8.43 9.64
CA HIS A 62 -1.07 -9.06 10.45
C HIS A 62 -0.35 -10.17 9.67
N GLN A 63 0.27 -9.80 8.54
CA GLN A 63 1.01 -10.73 7.70
C GLN A 63 2.41 -10.18 7.37
N SER A 64 3.44 -11.00 7.57
CA SER A 64 4.83 -10.62 7.27
C SER A 64 5.08 -10.38 5.79
N SER A 65 4.30 -11.01 4.90
CA SER A 65 4.35 -10.78 3.44
C SER A 65 3.97 -9.35 3.05
N LEU A 66 3.36 -8.59 3.96
CA LEU A 66 3.01 -7.18 3.81
C LEU A 66 3.67 -6.31 4.88
N GLY A 67 4.59 -6.89 5.67
CA GLY A 67 5.18 -6.26 6.86
C GLY A 67 6.27 -5.24 6.59
N SER A 68 6.80 -5.19 5.36
CA SER A 68 7.79 -4.19 4.91
C SER A 68 7.50 -3.78 3.46
N LYS A 69 8.15 -2.70 3.00
CA LYS A 69 8.05 -2.29 1.59
C LYS A 69 8.52 -3.41 0.67
N GLU A 70 9.64 -4.03 1.00
CA GLU A 70 10.29 -5.06 0.19
C GLU A 70 9.39 -6.30 0.06
N GLU A 71 8.83 -6.78 1.17
CA GLU A 71 7.92 -7.94 1.15
C GLU A 71 6.59 -7.60 0.46
N ALA A 72 6.02 -6.41 0.70
CA ALA A 72 4.80 -5.98 0.02
C ALA A 72 4.98 -5.92 -1.52
N ILE A 73 6.14 -5.44 -1.98
CA ILE A 73 6.50 -5.37 -3.40
C ILE A 73 6.69 -6.77 -3.99
N LYS A 74 7.36 -7.65 -3.27
CA LYS A 74 7.63 -9.03 -3.68
C LYS A 74 6.38 -9.89 -3.76
N HIS A 75 5.43 -9.71 -2.83
CA HIS A 75 4.26 -10.60 -2.70
C HIS A 75 2.96 -9.99 -3.22
N HIS A 76 2.84 -8.66 -3.27
CA HIS A 76 1.57 -7.96 -3.54
C HIS A 76 1.65 -6.89 -4.62
N TRP A 77 2.61 -6.99 -5.55
CA TRP A 77 2.84 -6.01 -6.62
C TRP A 77 1.58 -5.61 -7.41
N THR A 78 0.75 -6.58 -7.80
CA THR A 78 -0.50 -6.32 -8.54
C THR A 78 -1.46 -5.44 -7.73
N MET A 79 -1.56 -5.65 -6.41
CA MET A 79 -2.38 -4.80 -5.56
C MET A 79 -1.81 -3.38 -5.47
N LEU A 80 -0.50 -3.24 -5.28
CA LEU A 80 0.16 -1.92 -5.18
C LEU A 80 0.05 -1.11 -6.48
N THR A 81 0.15 -1.76 -7.64
CA THR A 81 -0.06 -1.09 -8.96
C THR A 81 -1.52 -0.70 -9.18
N ARG A 82 -2.48 -1.49 -8.69
CA ARG A 82 -3.92 -1.16 -8.73
C ARG A 82 -4.26 -0.01 -7.79
N MET A 83 -3.58 0.08 -6.64
CA MET A 83 -3.67 1.24 -5.75
C MET A 83 -3.20 2.52 -6.42
N SER A 84 -2.10 2.50 -7.18
CA SER A 84 -1.60 3.69 -7.87
C SER A 84 -2.55 4.18 -8.97
N GLN A 85 -3.36 3.27 -9.52
CA GLN A 85 -4.41 3.55 -10.50
C GLN A 85 -5.76 3.90 -9.87
N ASN A 86 -5.87 3.89 -8.54
CA ASN A 86 -7.13 4.08 -7.81
C ASN A 86 -8.24 3.09 -8.22
N ASP A 87 -7.89 1.83 -8.51
CA ASP A 87 -8.85 0.76 -8.81
C ASP A 87 -9.51 0.27 -7.50
N PHE A 88 -10.52 1.00 -7.03
CA PHE A 88 -11.10 0.81 -5.70
C PHE A 88 -11.70 -0.58 -5.50
N THR A 89 -12.46 -1.08 -6.48
CA THR A 89 -13.13 -2.38 -6.37
C THR A 89 -12.14 -3.52 -6.20
N TYR A 90 -11.06 -3.54 -7.01
CA TYR A 90 -10.04 -4.58 -6.91
C TYR A 90 -9.29 -4.49 -5.58
N VAL A 91 -8.81 -3.30 -5.23
CA VAL A 91 -8.00 -3.09 -4.02
C VAL A 91 -8.79 -3.42 -2.76
N GLU A 92 -10.03 -2.96 -2.66
CA GLU A 92 -10.89 -3.23 -1.50
C GLU A 92 -11.16 -4.73 -1.32
N THR A 93 -11.39 -5.45 -2.43
CA THR A 93 -11.57 -6.91 -2.41
C THR A 93 -10.32 -7.61 -1.89
N GLU A 94 -9.14 -7.27 -2.38
CA GLU A 94 -7.89 -7.92 -1.98
C GLU A 94 -7.51 -7.59 -0.54
N LEU A 95 -7.61 -6.32 -0.12
CA LEU A 95 -7.34 -5.92 1.26
C LEU A 95 -8.29 -6.61 2.25
N THR A 96 -9.57 -6.74 1.90
CA THR A 96 -10.55 -7.42 2.75
C THR A 96 -10.20 -8.91 2.92
N LYS A 97 -9.75 -9.59 1.86
CA LYS A 97 -9.28 -10.98 1.98
C LYS A 97 -8.07 -11.11 2.90
N LEU A 98 -7.11 -10.19 2.79
CA LEU A 98 -5.90 -10.21 3.62
C LEU A 98 -6.18 -9.95 5.11
N THR A 99 -7.23 -9.18 5.44
CA THR A 99 -7.65 -8.98 6.84
C THR A 99 -8.35 -10.19 7.48
N GLN A 100 -8.79 -11.17 6.68
CA GLN A 100 -9.57 -12.33 7.16
C GLN A 100 -8.74 -13.62 7.30
N GLN A 101 -7.45 -13.57 6.94
CA GLN A 101 -6.51 -14.69 7.00
C GLN A 101 -5.65 -14.59 8.25
#